data_AF-A0A7J9HJD3-F1
#
_entry.id   AF-A0A7J9HJD3-F1
#
_cell.length_a   1.000
_cell.length_b   1.000
_cell.length_c   1.000
_cell.angle_alpha   90.00
_cell.angle_beta   90.00
_cell.angle_gamma   90.00
#
_symmetry.space_group_name_H-M   'P 1'
#
loop_
_entity.id
_entity.type
_entity.pdbx_description
1 polymer ?
#
loop_
_entity_poly.entity_id
_entity_poly.type
_entity_poly.pdbx_seq_one_letter_code
_entity_poly.pdbx_strand_id
1 'polypeptide(L)'
;MASRDATVEPITSSVSDTMLPSETGETKLPVKKIPGDYGLPFIGPIKDRLDYFYNQGRDKFFKSKIQKYQSTVIRTNMPPGPFIASNPKVIALLDGKSFPILFDVSKVEKKNLFTGTYMPSTNLTGGYRILSYLDPSEPKHTKLKQLLFFLLKSSSNRVFPEFEACYNELFKTVENELNEKGQSSFEKPNEQAAFNFLGRAYFGSNSVDTKLGIDGP
;
A
#
# COMPACT_ATOMS: atom_id res chain seq x y z
N MET A 1 60.33 -1.35 -3.37
CA MET A 1 59.24 -1.10 -4.33
C MET A 1 57.95 -1.51 -3.64
N ALA A 2 57.42 -0.66 -2.77
CA ALA A 2 56.46 0.43 -3.04
C ALA A 2 55.03 -0.06 -2.74
N SER A 3 54.66 0.11 -1.47
CA SER A 3 53.29 -0.02 -0.95
C SER A 3 52.42 1.07 -1.58
N ARG A 4 51.25 0.71 -2.11
CA ARG A 4 50.25 1.66 -2.61
C ARG A 4 49.18 1.83 -1.56
N ASP A 5 49.35 2.84 -0.72
CA ASP A 5 48.26 3.40 0.08
C ASP A 5 47.27 4.10 -0.85
N ALA A 6 46.01 3.67 -0.81
CA ALA A 6 44.91 4.34 -1.48
C ALA A 6 44.35 5.41 -0.54
N THR A 7 44.75 6.66 -0.75
CA THR A 7 44.20 7.83 -0.06
C THR A 7 42.77 8.06 -0.55
N VAL A 8 41.78 7.87 0.34
CA VAL A 8 40.39 8.24 0.06
C VAL A 8 40.23 9.73 0.39
N GLU A 9 40.01 10.55 -0.63
CA GLU A 9 39.68 11.96 -0.42
C GLU A 9 38.22 12.13 0.06
N PRO A 10 37.95 13.04 1.01
CA PRO A 10 36.60 13.29 1.46
C PRO A 10 35.84 14.15 0.44
N ILE A 11 34.64 13.70 0.07
CA ILE A 11 33.70 14.47 -0.77
C ILE A 11 33.22 15.67 0.05
N THR A 12 33.80 16.84 -0.19
CA THR A 12 33.27 18.12 0.31
C THR A 12 32.12 18.58 -0.60
N SER A 13 30.88 18.47 -0.11
CA SER A 13 29.74 19.09 -0.76
C SER A 13 29.79 20.61 -0.58
N SER A 14 30.07 21.35 -1.64
CA SER A 14 29.95 22.81 -1.67
C SER A 14 28.47 23.19 -1.63
N VAL A 15 28.01 23.74 -0.51
CA VAL A 15 26.70 24.38 -0.42
C VAL A 15 26.86 25.80 -0.96
N SER A 16 26.41 26.02 -2.20
CA SER A 16 26.26 27.37 -2.73
C SER A 16 24.99 27.98 -2.13
N ASP A 17 25.16 28.88 -1.16
CA ASP A 17 24.12 29.78 -0.68
C ASP A 17 23.63 30.67 -1.83
N THR A 18 22.56 30.24 -2.50
CA THR A 18 21.81 31.10 -3.40
C THR A 18 20.58 31.58 -2.66
N MET A 19 20.58 32.86 -2.31
CA MET A 19 19.48 33.54 -1.66
C MET A 19 18.15 33.30 -2.38
N LEU A 20 17.18 32.72 -1.68
CA LEU A 20 15.79 32.66 -2.13
C LEU A 20 15.15 34.04 -1.96
N PRO A 21 14.46 34.59 -2.99
CA PRO A 21 13.60 35.73 -2.80
C PRO A 21 12.47 35.37 -1.85
N SER A 22 12.35 36.15 -0.78
CA SER A 22 11.21 36.13 0.12
C SER A 22 10.00 36.74 -0.60
N GLU A 23 9.14 35.91 -1.17
CA GLU A 23 7.77 36.29 -1.53
C GLU A 23 6.77 35.42 -0.77
N THR A 24 6.44 35.87 0.44
CA THR A 24 5.22 35.48 1.14
C THR A 24 4.02 36.11 0.43
N GLY A 25 3.54 35.44 -0.62
CA GLY A 25 2.27 35.72 -1.26
C GLY A 25 1.54 34.42 -1.53
N GLU A 26 0.66 33.99 -0.62
CA GLU A 26 -0.24 32.86 -0.91
C GLU A 26 -1.08 33.20 -2.14
N THR A 27 -0.75 32.59 -3.27
CA THR A 27 -1.56 32.70 -4.48
C THR A 27 -2.87 31.96 -4.23
N LYS A 28 -3.94 32.70 -3.92
CA LYS A 28 -5.26 32.11 -3.65
C LYS A 28 -5.83 31.52 -4.94
N LEU A 29 -5.94 30.19 -4.96
CA LEU A 29 -6.59 29.49 -6.07
C LEU A 29 -8.10 29.80 -6.07
N PRO A 30 -8.73 29.91 -7.27
CA PRO A 30 -10.17 30.11 -7.35
C PRO A 30 -10.91 28.90 -6.76
N VAL A 31 -11.85 29.16 -5.86
CA VAL A 31 -12.71 28.12 -5.29
C VAL A 31 -13.72 27.67 -6.35
N LYS A 32 -13.72 26.38 -6.68
CA LYS A 32 -14.66 25.77 -7.62
C LYS A 32 -15.52 24.72 -6.92
N LYS A 33 -16.77 24.56 -7.38
CA LYS A 33 -17.61 23.44 -6.95
C LYS A 33 -16.99 22.14 -7.46
N ILE A 34 -16.89 21.13 -6.60
CA ILE A 34 -16.40 19.80 -6.98
C ILE A 34 -17.37 19.18 -8.02
N PRO A 35 -16.92 18.90 -9.26
CA PRO A 35 -17.74 18.33 -10.31
C PRO A 35 -18.03 16.84 -10.06
N GLY A 36 -18.94 16.28 -10.86
CA GLY A 36 -19.42 14.90 -10.74
C GLY A 36 -20.71 14.77 -9.94
N ASP A 37 -21.32 13.59 -10.04
CA ASP A 37 -22.56 13.20 -9.39
C ASP A 37 -22.50 11.73 -8.97
N TYR A 38 -23.53 11.27 -8.24
CA TYR A 38 -23.60 9.90 -7.74
C TYR A 38 -24.67 9.05 -8.46
N GLY A 39 -25.31 9.60 -9.49
CA GLY A 39 -26.46 9.01 -10.16
C GLY A 39 -27.69 8.86 -9.26
N LEU A 40 -28.67 8.11 -9.74
CA LEU A 40 -29.85 7.73 -8.97
C LEU A 40 -29.48 6.74 -7.84
N PRO A 41 -30.19 6.76 -6.70
CA PRO A 41 -29.99 5.78 -5.64
C PRO A 41 -29.99 4.34 -6.16
N PHE A 42 -29.08 3.50 -5.65
CA PHE A 42 -28.80 2.12 -6.10
C PHE A 42 -28.26 1.98 -7.54
N ILE A 43 -28.88 2.62 -8.52
CA ILE A 43 -28.52 2.50 -9.94
C ILE A 43 -27.15 3.12 -10.22
N GLY A 44 -26.89 4.33 -9.73
CA GLY A 44 -25.62 5.03 -9.93
C GLY A 44 -24.42 4.22 -9.43
N PRO A 45 -24.40 3.78 -8.15
CA PRO A 45 -23.35 2.93 -7.62
C PRO A 45 -23.17 1.59 -8.37
N ILE A 46 -24.27 0.94 -8.78
CA ILE A 46 -24.18 -0.32 -9.54
C ILE A 46 -23.53 -0.08 -10.91
N LYS A 47 -23.96 0.96 -11.63
CA LYS A 47 -23.36 1.34 -12.91
C LYS A 47 -21.88 1.67 -12.76
N ASP A 48 -21.52 2.54 -11.82
CA ASP A 48 -20.12 2.90 -11.57
C ASP A 48 -19.28 1.66 -11.21
N ARG A 49 -19.84 0.72 -10.43
CA ARG A 49 -19.17 -0.54 -10.11
C ARG A 49 -18.96 -1.42 -11.35
N LEU A 50 -19.93 -1.50 -12.24
CA LEU A 50 -19.79 -2.23 -13.52
C LEU A 50 -18.75 -1.59 -14.43
N ASP A 51 -18.73 -0.26 -14.50
CA ASP A 51 -17.73 0.48 -15.27
C ASP A 51 -16.31 0.28 -14.69
N TYR A 52 -16.19 0.29 -13.36
CA TYR A 52 -14.93 0.10 -12.65
C TYR A 52 -14.31 -1.29 -12.88
N PHE A 53 -15.13 -2.36 -12.87
CA PHE A 53 -14.63 -3.74 -12.97
C PHE A 53 -14.69 -4.34 -14.38
N TYR A 54 -15.69 -3.99 -15.20
CA TYR A 54 -15.99 -4.75 -16.42
C TYR A 54 -15.99 -3.88 -17.69
N ASN A 55 -16.72 -2.76 -17.71
CA ASN A 55 -16.92 -2.03 -18.97
C ASN A 55 -15.70 -1.17 -19.36
N GLN A 56 -14.96 -0.64 -18.37
CA GLN A 56 -13.80 0.23 -18.61
C GLN A 56 -12.52 -0.30 -17.97
N GLY A 57 -12.64 -0.82 -16.74
CA GLY A 57 -11.50 -1.12 -15.88
C GLY A 57 -11.04 0.11 -15.08
N ARG A 58 -10.28 -0.16 -14.01
CA ARG A 58 -9.94 0.81 -12.95
C ARG A 58 -9.31 2.10 -13.47
N ASP A 59 -8.30 2.00 -14.32
CA ASP A 59 -7.56 3.17 -14.80
C ASP A 59 -8.41 4.04 -15.74
N LYS A 60 -9.11 3.40 -16.68
CA LYS A 60 -9.97 4.11 -17.65
C LYS A 60 -11.17 4.75 -16.96
N PHE A 61 -11.71 4.13 -15.91
CA PHE A 61 -12.79 4.69 -15.09
C PHE A 61 -12.44 6.08 -14.53
N PHE A 62 -11.25 6.25 -13.99
CA PHE A 62 -10.82 7.56 -13.48
C PHE A 62 -10.40 8.52 -14.59
N LYS A 63 -9.61 8.06 -15.57
CA LYS A 63 -9.15 8.90 -16.69
C LYS A 63 -10.32 9.50 -17.49
N SER A 64 -11.37 8.71 -17.74
CA SER A 64 -12.56 9.18 -18.46
C SER A 64 -13.32 10.26 -17.68
N LYS A 65 -13.41 10.14 -16.34
CA LYS A 65 -14.03 11.17 -15.48
C LYS A 65 -13.19 12.45 -15.41
N ILE A 66 -11.85 12.34 -15.36
CA ILE A 66 -10.95 13.50 -15.45
C ILE A 66 -11.20 14.26 -16.76
N GLN A 67 -11.25 13.56 -17.89
CA GLN A 67 -11.51 14.17 -19.19
C GLN A 67 -12.92 14.77 -19.27
N LYS A 68 -13.94 14.08 -18.76
CA LYS A 68 -15.33 14.58 -18.76
C LYS A 68 -15.49 15.86 -17.94
N TYR A 69 -14.89 15.91 -16.75
CA TYR A 69 -15.08 17.01 -15.80
C TYR A 69 -13.97 18.07 -15.82
N GLN A 70 -12.91 17.86 -16.61
CA GLN A 70 -11.72 18.72 -16.68
C GLN A 70 -11.18 19.05 -15.27
N SER A 71 -11.13 18.02 -14.42
CA SER A 71 -10.75 18.14 -13.02
C SER A 71 -10.14 16.84 -12.51
N THR A 72 -9.21 16.95 -11.56
CA THR A 72 -8.61 15.82 -10.84
C THR A 72 -9.23 15.60 -9.46
N VAL A 73 -10.22 16.43 -9.08
CA VAL A 73 -10.99 16.31 -7.83
C VAL A 73 -12.47 16.13 -8.20
N ILE A 74 -13.00 14.91 -8.04
CA ILE A 74 -14.29 14.51 -8.64
C ILE A 74 -15.17 13.75 -7.64
N ARG A 75 -16.48 14.03 -7.64
CA ARG A 75 -17.50 13.19 -6.97
C ARG A 75 -17.77 11.95 -7.80
N THR A 76 -17.66 10.77 -7.19
CA THR A 76 -17.95 9.49 -7.83
C THR A 76 -18.38 8.45 -6.81
N ASN A 77 -19.05 7.38 -7.24
CA ASN A 77 -19.21 6.19 -6.42
C ASN A 77 -17.98 5.29 -6.53
N MET A 78 -17.69 4.54 -5.47
CA MET A 78 -16.68 3.48 -5.43
C MET A 78 -17.30 2.13 -5.01
N PRO A 79 -16.81 1.00 -5.54
CA PRO A 79 -17.16 -0.33 -5.02
C PRO A 79 -16.87 -0.45 -3.51
N PRO A 80 -17.52 -1.39 -2.78
CA PRO A 80 -18.37 -2.48 -3.25
C PRO A 80 -19.89 -2.24 -3.19
N GLY A 81 -20.35 -1.01 -2.90
CA GLY A 81 -21.77 -0.70 -2.69
C GLY A 81 -22.72 -1.20 -3.79
N PRO A 82 -24.04 -1.31 -3.49
CA PRO A 82 -24.71 -0.75 -2.31
C PRO A 82 -24.89 -1.72 -1.13
N PHE A 83 -24.77 -3.03 -1.32
CA PHE A 83 -25.15 -4.00 -0.27
C PHE A 83 -24.06 -4.26 0.77
N ILE A 84 -22.79 -4.17 0.35
CA ILE A 84 -21.64 -4.37 1.26
C ILE A 84 -21.24 -3.05 1.92
N ALA A 85 -21.27 -1.95 1.16
CA ALA A 85 -20.98 -0.60 1.64
C ALA A 85 -22.27 0.23 1.71
N SER A 86 -22.63 0.68 2.91
CA SER A 86 -23.83 1.51 3.14
C SER A 86 -23.75 2.88 2.47
N ASN A 87 -22.54 3.39 2.20
CA ASN A 87 -22.33 4.64 1.49
C ASN A 87 -21.15 4.54 0.50
N PRO A 88 -21.40 4.38 -0.81
CA PRO A 88 -20.36 4.26 -1.83
C PRO A 88 -19.80 5.62 -2.30
N LYS A 89 -20.34 6.74 -1.81
CA LYS A 89 -20.07 8.08 -2.34
C LYS A 89 -18.73 8.62 -1.82
N VAL A 90 -17.83 9.00 -2.73
CA VAL A 90 -16.52 9.58 -2.39
C VAL A 90 -16.21 10.85 -3.20
N ILE A 91 -15.21 11.60 -2.72
CA ILE A 91 -14.49 12.59 -3.52
C ILE A 91 -13.13 11.97 -3.87
N ALA A 92 -12.92 11.68 -5.15
CA ALA A 92 -11.65 11.17 -5.66
C ALA A 92 -10.63 12.31 -5.79
N LEU A 93 -9.39 12.05 -5.37
CA LEU A 93 -8.24 12.95 -5.47
C LEU A 93 -7.21 12.29 -6.38
N LEU A 94 -7.03 12.83 -7.58
CA LEU A 94 -6.36 12.14 -8.69
C LEU A 94 -5.13 12.91 -9.20
N ASP A 95 -4.56 13.78 -8.37
CA ASP A 95 -3.33 14.53 -8.65
C ASP A 95 -2.43 14.63 -7.41
N GLY A 96 -1.13 14.83 -7.63
CA GLY A 96 -0.14 14.88 -6.55
C GLY A 96 -0.23 16.10 -5.62
N LYS A 97 -1.03 17.12 -5.96
CA LYS A 97 -1.23 18.30 -5.10
C LYS A 97 -2.40 18.10 -4.14
N SER A 98 -3.48 17.47 -4.58
CA SER A 98 -4.64 17.18 -3.74
C SER A 98 -4.47 15.91 -2.88
N PHE A 99 -3.81 14.87 -3.40
CA PHE A 99 -3.67 13.57 -2.72
C PHE A 99 -3.05 13.62 -1.31
N PRO A 100 -2.02 14.44 -1.02
CA PRO A 100 -1.36 14.45 0.30
C PRO A 100 -2.28 14.78 1.48
N ILE A 101 -3.45 15.37 1.24
CA ILE A 101 -4.46 15.59 2.30
C ILE A 101 -4.86 14.29 3.01
N LEU A 102 -4.74 13.15 2.31
CA LEU A 102 -5.03 11.84 2.86
C LEU A 102 -4.04 11.41 3.95
N PHE A 103 -2.90 12.10 4.12
CA PHE A 103 -1.93 11.80 5.16
C PHE A 103 -2.06 12.70 6.39
N ASP A 104 -2.77 13.82 6.26
CA ASP A 104 -2.95 14.79 7.34
C ASP A 104 -4.06 14.34 8.29
N VAL A 105 -3.67 13.61 9.33
CA VAL A 105 -4.59 13.05 10.34
C VAL A 105 -5.27 14.12 11.22
N SER A 106 -4.87 15.39 11.10
CA SER A 106 -5.63 16.51 11.70
C SER A 106 -6.86 16.91 10.87
N LYS A 107 -6.89 16.49 9.59
CA LYS A 107 -7.95 16.83 8.62
C LYS A 107 -8.78 15.63 8.18
N VAL A 108 -8.23 14.42 8.27
CA VAL A 108 -8.94 13.18 7.93
C VAL A 108 -8.88 12.18 9.07
N GLU A 109 -10.04 11.62 9.43
CA GLU A 109 -10.12 10.42 10.28
C GLU A 109 -9.70 9.18 9.47
N LYS A 110 -9.01 8.22 10.10
CA LYS A 110 -8.54 6.95 9.51
C LYS A 110 -9.17 5.71 10.13
N LYS A 111 -10.36 5.84 10.69
CA LYS A 111 -11.08 4.78 11.37
C LYS A 111 -11.86 3.89 10.39
N ASN A 112 -11.71 2.58 10.50
CA ASN A 112 -12.52 1.56 9.80
C ASN A 112 -12.53 1.63 8.25
N LEU A 113 -11.57 2.32 7.65
CA LEU A 113 -11.58 2.62 6.21
C LEU A 113 -10.36 2.07 5.44
N PHE A 114 -9.59 1.16 6.05
CA PHE A 114 -8.44 0.52 5.41
C PHE A 114 -8.79 -0.13 4.07
N THR A 115 -10.00 -0.70 3.98
CA THR A 115 -10.56 -1.34 2.78
C THR A 115 -11.56 -0.45 2.03
N GLY A 116 -11.57 0.86 2.31
CA GLY A 116 -12.42 1.84 1.65
C GLY A 116 -13.78 2.02 2.33
N THR A 117 -14.87 1.96 1.56
CA THR A 117 -16.24 2.29 2.01
C THR A 117 -16.92 1.18 2.81
N TYR A 118 -16.21 0.08 3.07
CA TYR A 118 -16.68 -1.00 3.93
C TYR A 118 -15.54 -1.52 4.81
N MET A 119 -15.91 -2.12 5.94
CA MET A 119 -15.01 -2.85 6.82
C MET A 119 -15.45 -4.32 6.88
N PRO A 120 -14.56 -5.31 6.68
CA PRO A 120 -14.85 -6.71 6.90
C PRO A 120 -15.35 -6.99 8.32
N SER A 121 -16.14 -8.06 8.48
CA SER A 121 -16.57 -8.51 9.81
C SER A 121 -15.37 -8.83 10.69
N THR A 122 -15.43 -8.40 11.96
CA THR A 122 -14.41 -8.71 12.97
C THR A 122 -14.35 -10.20 13.30
N ASN A 123 -15.34 -11.01 12.88
CA ASN A 123 -15.28 -12.46 12.97
C ASN A 123 -14.10 -13.06 12.17
N LEU A 124 -13.66 -12.38 11.10
CA LEU A 124 -12.48 -12.77 10.32
C LEU A 124 -11.16 -12.46 11.04
N THR A 125 -11.20 -11.71 12.13
CA THR A 125 -10.04 -11.23 12.88
C THR A 125 -10.19 -11.50 14.38
N GLY A 126 -10.86 -12.61 14.74
CA GLY A 126 -10.99 -13.09 16.11
C GLY A 126 -11.80 -12.17 17.04
N GLY A 127 -12.72 -11.38 16.49
CA GLY A 127 -13.53 -10.40 17.22
C GLY A 127 -12.84 -9.04 17.43
N TYR A 128 -11.64 -8.83 16.88
CA TYR A 128 -10.87 -7.59 17.08
C TYR A 128 -10.88 -6.69 15.84
N ARG A 129 -10.95 -5.37 16.07
CA ARG A 129 -10.52 -4.37 15.09
C ARG A 129 -8.99 -4.31 15.10
N ILE A 130 -8.36 -4.83 14.06
CA ILE A 130 -6.90 -4.88 13.94
C ILE A 130 -6.30 -3.49 13.70
N LEU A 131 -4.98 -3.35 13.92
CA LEU A 131 -4.25 -2.08 13.83
C LEU A 131 -4.60 -1.25 12.60
N SER A 132 -4.68 -1.88 11.42
CA SER A 132 -4.94 -1.19 10.15
C SER A 132 -6.27 -0.42 10.11
N TYR A 133 -7.25 -0.78 10.96
CA TYR A 133 -8.55 -0.12 11.03
C TYR A 133 -8.68 0.90 12.18
N LEU A 134 -7.61 1.10 12.96
CA LEU A 134 -7.63 2.01 14.10
C LEU A 134 -7.15 3.40 13.69
N ASP A 135 -7.90 4.42 14.09
CA ASP A 135 -7.47 5.80 13.97
C ASP A 135 -6.32 6.12 14.95
N PRO A 136 -5.37 7.01 14.62
CA PRO A 136 -4.31 7.41 15.55
C PRO A 136 -4.79 7.98 16.89
N SER A 137 -6.01 8.52 16.97
CA SER A 137 -6.62 8.95 18.22
C SER A 137 -6.98 7.80 19.16
N GLU A 138 -7.04 6.55 18.67
CA GLU A 138 -7.37 5.38 19.49
C GLU A 138 -6.12 4.87 20.24
N PRO A 139 -6.13 4.76 21.59
CA PRO A 139 -4.94 4.38 22.36
C PRO A 139 -4.29 3.04 21.96
N LYS A 140 -5.08 2.10 21.42
CA LYS A 140 -4.58 0.80 20.94
C LYS A 140 -3.76 0.92 19.66
N HIS A 141 -3.98 1.94 18.83
CA HIS A 141 -3.20 2.17 17.60
C HIS A 141 -1.71 2.31 17.95
N THR A 142 -1.37 3.21 18.87
CA THR A 142 0.03 3.43 19.28
C THR A 142 0.67 2.17 19.86
N LYS A 143 -0.02 1.46 20.74
CA LYS A 143 0.49 0.24 21.38
C LYS A 143 0.78 -0.86 20.35
N LEU A 144 -0.17 -1.14 19.45
CA LEU A 144 -0.02 -2.17 18.43
C LEU A 144 1.04 -1.79 17.39
N LYS A 145 1.12 -0.51 17.01
CA LYS A 145 2.15 -0.03 16.09
C LYS A 145 3.56 -0.14 16.69
N GLN A 146 3.72 0.17 17.97
CA GLN A 146 4.97 -0.04 18.70
C GLN A 146 5.37 -1.51 18.77
N LEU A 147 4.42 -2.42 18.96
CA LEU A 147 4.66 -3.86 18.91
C LEU A 147 5.22 -4.28 17.54
N LEU A 148 4.67 -3.77 16.43
CA LEU A 148 5.20 -4.05 15.09
C LEU A 148 6.58 -3.43 14.87
N PHE A 149 6.84 -2.22 15.37
CA PHE A 149 8.20 -1.64 15.32
C PHE A 149 9.21 -2.50 16.08
N PHE A 150 8.84 -3.03 17.24
CA PHE A 150 9.67 -3.96 17.98
C PHE A 150 9.96 -5.23 17.17
N LEU A 151 8.92 -5.84 16.56
CA LEU A 151 9.08 -7.01 15.72
C LEU A 151 10.10 -6.76 14.59
N LEU A 152 9.88 -5.71 13.80
CA LEU A 152 10.74 -5.34 12.67
C LEU A 152 12.19 -5.04 13.10
N LYS A 153 12.38 -4.34 14.22
CA LYS A 153 13.70 -4.05 14.76
C LYS A 153 14.40 -5.34 15.24
N SER A 154 13.67 -6.22 15.91
CA SER A 154 14.21 -7.47 16.46
C SER A 154 14.59 -8.50 15.37
N SER A 155 14.06 -8.35 14.16
CA SER A 155 14.39 -9.20 13.01
C SER A 155 15.59 -8.72 12.19
N SER A 156 16.17 -7.55 12.47
CA SER A 156 17.14 -6.89 11.58
C SER A 156 18.33 -7.78 11.16
N ASN A 157 18.83 -8.60 12.08
CA ASN A 157 19.99 -9.45 11.83
C ASN A 157 19.64 -10.76 11.08
N ARG A 158 18.36 -11.07 10.93
CA ARG A 158 17.86 -12.24 10.19
C ARG A 158 17.40 -11.88 8.78
N VAL A 159 16.99 -10.65 8.52
CA VAL A 159 16.39 -10.26 7.22
C VAL A 159 17.25 -10.66 6.04
N PHE A 160 18.52 -10.23 5.99
CA PHE A 160 19.41 -10.54 4.86
C PHE A 160 19.68 -12.04 4.70
N PRO A 161 20.20 -12.77 5.71
CA PRO A 161 20.52 -14.19 5.53
C PRO A 161 19.29 -15.06 5.23
N GLU A 162 18.14 -14.77 5.86
CA GLU A 162 16.92 -15.55 5.60
C GLU A 162 16.30 -15.23 4.24
N PHE A 163 16.42 -13.98 3.76
CA PHE A 163 16.00 -13.62 2.40
C PHE A 163 16.85 -14.35 1.36
N GLU A 164 18.17 -14.31 1.48
CA GLU A 164 19.08 -15.02 0.57
C GLU A 164 18.78 -16.52 0.55
N ALA A 165 18.61 -17.14 1.72
CA ALA A 165 18.31 -18.57 1.80
C ALA A 165 16.99 -18.93 1.11
N CYS A 166 15.88 -18.25 1.42
CA CYS A 166 14.57 -18.55 0.85
C CYS A 166 14.49 -18.27 -0.65
N TYR A 167 15.06 -17.16 -1.11
CA TYR A 167 14.99 -16.78 -2.53
C TYR A 167 15.99 -17.56 -3.40
N ASN A 168 17.10 -18.05 -2.85
CA ASN A 168 17.94 -19.02 -3.56
C ASN A 168 17.23 -20.36 -3.77
N GLU A 169 16.45 -20.83 -2.81
CA GLU A 169 15.61 -22.04 -2.97
C GLU A 169 14.55 -21.83 -4.05
N LEU A 170 13.87 -20.68 -4.04
CA LEU A 170 12.94 -20.27 -5.09
C LEU A 170 13.57 -20.37 -6.49
N PHE A 171 14.72 -19.73 -6.70
CA PHE A 171 15.34 -19.70 -8.02
C PHE A 171 15.82 -21.08 -8.46
N LYS A 172 16.33 -21.93 -7.55
CA LYS A 172 16.63 -23.33 -7.87
C LYS A 172 15.40 -24.10 -8.34
N THR A 173 14.25 -23.91 -7.69
CA THR A 173 12.99 -24.53 -8.12
C THR A 173 12.60 -24.06 -9.51
N VAL A 174 12.63 -22.75 -9.77
CA VAL A 174 12.27 -22.18 -11.08
C VAL A 174 13.21 -22.66 -12.18
N GLU A 175 14.52 -22.68 -11.92
CA GLU A 175 15.53 -23.17 -12.88
C GLU A 175 15.34 -24.64 -13.22
N ASN A 176 15.09 -25.48 -12.22
CA ASN A 176 14.84 -26.91 -12.43
C ASN A 176 13.58 -27.13 -13.29
N GLU A 177 12.48 -26.45 -12.96
CA GLU A 177 11.26 -26.57 -13.74
C GLU A 177 11.43 -26.04 -15.18
N LEU A 178 12.17 -24.95 -15.34
CA LEU A 178 12.48 -24.39 -16.66
C LEU A 178 13.29 -25.38 -17.50
N ASN A 179 14.29 -26.03 -16.90
CA ASN A 179 15.12 -27.03 -17.57
C ASN A 179 14.32 -28.29 -17.95
N GLU A 180 13.38 -28.73 -17.10
CA GLU A 180 12.60 -29.94 -17.33
C GLU A 180 11.40 -29.73 -18.28
N LYS A 181 10.73 -28.59 -18.18
CA LYS A 181 9.42 -28.34 -18.82
C LYS A 181 9.47 -27.25 -19.88
N GLY A 182 10.60 -26.54 -20.02
CA GLY A 182 10.74 -25.37 -20.91
C GLY A 182 10.01 -24.11 -20.41
N GLN A 183 9.33 -24.19 -19.26
CA GLN A 183 8.61 -23.09 -18.62
C GLN A 183 8.45 -23.36 -17.12
N SER A 184 8.32 -22.31 -16.33
CA SER A 184 8.02 -22.41 -14.89
C SER A 184 7.09 -21.26 -14.48
N SER A 185 6.23 -21.53 -13.49
CA SER A 185 5.42 -20.49 -12.84
C SER A 185 6.21 -19.87 -11.69
N PHE A 186 6.32 -18.54 -11.68
CA PHE A 186 6.94 -17.83 -10.57
C PHE A 186 6.03 -17.74 -9.34
N GLU A 187 4.71 -17.73 -9.53
CA GLU A 187 3.73 -17.36 -8.50
C GLU A 187 3.79 -18.29 -7.27
N LYS A 188 3.55 -19.60 -7.46
CA LYS A 188 3.50 -20.55 -6.35
C LYS A 188 4.83 -20.68 -5.60
N PRO A 189 5.98 -20.87 -6.27
CA PRO A 189 7.26 -20.91 -5.58
C PRO A 189 7.54 -19.61 -4.80
N ASN A 190 7.18 -18.45 -5.35
CA ASN A 190 7.39 -17.17 -4.70
C ASN A 190 6.48 -16.97 -3.48
N GLU A 191 5.22 -17.40 -3.52
CA GLU A 191 4.33 -17.37 -2.36
C GLU A 191 4.90 -18.20 -1.18
N GLN A 192 5.39 -19.40 -1.48
CA GLN A 192 6.03 -20.25 -0.47
C GLN A 192 7.30 -19.60 0.08
N ALA A 193 8.16 -19.08 -0.81
CA ALA A 193 9.41 -18.42 -0.41
C ALA A 193 9.13 -17.18 0.46
N ALA A 194 8.12 -16.39 0.12
CA ALA A 194 7.71 -15.21 0.89
C ALA A 194 7.21 -15.60 2.29
N PHE A 195 6.36 -16.61 2.41
CA PHE A 195 5.86 -17.06 3.71
C PHE A 195 6.96 -17.64 4.59
N ASN A 196 7.83 -18.47 4.02
CA ASN A 196 8.99 -19.03 4.71
C ASN A 196 9.95 -17.92 5.18
N PHE A 197 10.23 -16.94 4.31
CA PHE A 197 11.06 -15.78 4.63
C PHE A 197 10.48 -15.00 5.80
N LEU A 198 9.18 -14.67 5.80
CA LEU A 198 8.56 -13.93 6.89
C LEU A 198 8.62 -14.71 8.21
N GLY A 199 8.36 -16.02 8.19
CA GLY A 199 8.48 -16.88 9.36
C GLY A 199 9.90 -16.87 9.97
N ARG A 200 10.89 -17.09 9.10
CA ARG A 200 12.31 -17.16 9.48
C ARG A 200 12.83 -15.80 9.94
N ALA A 201 12.54 -14.74 9.19
CA ALA A 201 13.00 -13.39 9.53
C ALA A 201 12.34 -12.86 10.81
N TYR A 202 11.01 -12.91 10.91
CA TYR A 202 10.30 -12.34 12.06
C TYR A 202 10.45 -13.19 13.32
N PHE A 203 10.36 -14.51 13.21
CA PHE A 203 10.22 -15.39 14.37
C PHE A 203 11.37 -16.37 14.55
N GLY A 204 12.34 -16.42 13.63
CA GLY A 204 13.42 -17.41 13.69
C GLY A 204 12.90 -18.84 13.54
N SER A 205 11.75 -19.03 12.89
CA SER A 205 11.07 -20.32 12.76
C SER A 205 10.71 -20.57 11.31
N ASN A 206 10.96 -21.79 10.83
CA ASN A 206 10.45 -22.22 9.54
C ASN A 206 9.01 -22.73 9.70
N SER A 207 8.10 -22.37 8.79
CA SER A 207 6.68 -22.74 8.87
C SER A 207 6.48 -24.26 8.84
N VAL A 208 7.29 -24.95 8.04
CA VAL A 208 7.26 -26.42 7.87
C VAL A 208 7.61 -27.18 9.14
N ASP A 209 8.33 -26.55 10.08
CA ASP A 209 8.69 -27.15 11.37
C ASP A 209 7.61 -26.90 12.45
N THR A 210 6.53 -26.20 12.08
CA THR A 210 5.42 -25.88 12.98
C THR A 210 4.14 -26.58 12.54
N LYS A 211 3.08 -26.45 13.34
CA LYS A 211 1.73 -26.94 12.98
C LYS A 211 1.13 -26.25 11.75
N LEU A 212 1.73 -25.14 11.27
CA LEU A 212 1.29 -24.45 10.06
C LEU A 212 1.67 -25.24 8.80
N GLY A 213 2.80 -25.95 8.79
CA GLY A 213 3.23 -26.72 7.62
C GLY A 213 3.58 -25.84 6.42
N ILE A 214 3.24 -26.33 5.22
CA ILE A 214 3.51 -25.63 3.95
C ILE A 214 2.41 -24.65 3.56
N ASP A 215 1.20 -24.83 4.09
CA ASP A 215 0.03 -24.03 3.73
C ASP A 215 -0.23 -22.94 4.79
N GLY A 216 -0.45 -21.70 4.33
CA GLY A 216 -0.87 -20.60 5.21
C GLY A 216 -2.28 -20.83 5.78
N PRO A 217 -2.64 -20.15 6.88
CA PRO A 217 -3.99 -20.21 7.45
C PRO A 217 -5.07 -19.55 6.57
#